data_AF-E9USQ6-F1
#
_entry.id   AF-E9USQ6-F1
#
_cell.length_a   1.000
_cell.length_b   1.000
_cell.length_c   1.000
_cell.angle_alpha   90.00
_cell.angle_beta   90.00
_cell.angle_gamma   90.00
#
_symmetry.space_group_name_H-M   'P 1'
#
loop_
_entity.id
_entity.type
_entity.pdbx_description
1 polymer ?
#
loop_
_entity_poly.entity_id
_entity_poly.type
_entity_poly.pdbx_seq_one_letter_code
_entity_poly.pdbx_strand_id
1 'polypeptide(L)'
;MPTPALRSVQMLALAFMSMIVVLGLVVYLSLPDADLALPSTYVIGGQVVAGVVVALILSTIGFRVAPVTPGTAPEKAKGEALQKHQMSMILRLVLSELVALVSLALAFILTEGQVMTYVIGGVISLALMALFAYPSAGNIRRVEASLDSAGAQSRLAEAFGVL
;
A
#
# COMPACT_ATOMS: atom_id res chain seq x y z
N MET A 1 12.56 10.75 18.07
CA MET A 1 12.97 11.01 16.67
C MET A 1 12.77 9.73 15.86
N PRO A 2 12.25 9.77 14.63
CA PRO A 2 12.07 8.56 13.82
C PRO A 2 13.43 7.89 13.58
N THR A 3 13.51 6.58 13.82
CA THR A 3 14.76 5.84 13.65
C THR A 3 15.15 5.79 12.16
N PRO A 4 16.45 5.56 11.83
CA PRO A 4 16.87 5.39 10.45
C PRO A 4 16.09 4.27 9.71
N ALA A 5 15.72 3.22 10.45
CA ALA A 5 14.91 2.13 9.94
C ALA A 5 13.50 2.60 9.54
N LEU A 6 12.84 3.41 10.38
CA LEU A 6 11.52 3.97 10.06
C LEU A 6 11.56 4.87 8.83
N ARG A 7 12.59 5.71 8.73
CA ARG A 7 12.79 6.57 7.54
C ARG A 7 12.98 5.75 6.26
N SER A 8 13.74 4.67 6.33
CA SER A 8 13.97 3.78 5.19
C SER A 8 12.66 3.20 4.65
N VAL A 9 11.82 2.63 5.53
CA VAL A 9 10.53 2.06 5.11
C VAL A 9 9.53 3.13 4.65
N GLN A 10 9.57 4.33 5.25
CA GLN A 10 8.78 5.48 4.79
C GLN A 10 9.20 5.92 3.39
N MET A 11 10.50 6.04 3.12
CA MET A 11 11.01 6.37 1.78
C MET A 11 10.61 5.33 0.76
N LEU A 12 10.68 4.03 1.11
CA LEU A 12 10.21 2.95 0.23
C LEU A 12 8.71 3.10 -0.09
N ALA A 13 7.87 3.33 0.92
CA ALA A 13 6.43 3.54 0.70
C ALA A 13 6.16 4.79 -0.17
N LEU A 14 6.84 5.91 0.11
CA LEU A 14 6.71 7.14 -0.65
C LEU A 14 7.19 7.00 -2.10
N ALA A 15 8.21 6.16 -2.36
CA ALA A 15 8.68 5.87 -3.71
C ALA A 15 7.62 5.12 -4.54
N PHE A 16 6.91 4.16 -3.93
CA PHE A 16 5.77 3.50 -4.60
C PHE A 16 4.63 4.50 -4.86
N MET A 17 4.29 5.32 -3.87
CA MET A 17 3.23 6.32 -4.02
C MET A 17 3.57 7.37 -5.08
N SER A 18 4.81 7.85 -5.14
CA SER A 18 5.21 8.82 -6.15
C SER A 18 5.17 8.23 -7.57
N MET A 19 5.46 6.94 -7.72
CA MET A 19 5.37 6.26 -9.02
C MET A 19 3.95 6.31 -9.59
N ILE A 20 2.90 6.22 -8.76
CA ILE A 20 1.51 6.38 -9.22
C ILE A 20 1.28 7.77 -9.83
N VAL A 21 1.88 8.82 -9.25
CA VAL A 21 1.78 10.18 -9.78
C VAL A 21 2.56 10.31 -11.09
N VAL A 22 3.77 9.77 -11.15
CA VAL A 22 4.61 9.76 -12.37
C VAL A 22 3.90 9.03 -13.51
N LEU A 23 3.29 7.88 -13.24
CA LEU A 23 2.50 7.14 -14.23
C LEU A 23 1.32 7.96 -14.76
N GLY A 24 0.68 8.78 -13.93
CA GLY A 24 -0.38 9.69 -14.39
C GLY A 24 0.12 10.75 -15.35
N LEU A 25 1.30 11.31 -15.07
CA LEU A 25 1.97 12.21 -15.99
C LEU A 25 2.33 11.50 -17.31
N VAL A 26 2.84 10.27 -17.23
CA VAL A 26 3.16 9.46 -18.42
C VAL A 26 1.90 9.22 -19.26
N VAL A 27 0.78 8.82 -18.66
CA VAL A 27 -0.50 8.64 -19.37
C VAL A 27 -0.93 9.91 -20.08
N TYR A 28 -0.93 11.04 -19.37
CA TYR A 28 -1.31 12.33 -19.94
C TYR A 28 -0.43 12.72 -21.13
N LEU A 29 0.89 12.52 -21.03
CA LEU A 29 1.83 12.84 -22.12
C LEU A 29 1.82 11.84 -23.28
N SER A 30 1.33 10.62 -23.05
CA SER A 30 1.29 9.57 -24.09
C SER A 30 0.08 9.66 -25.01
N LEU A 31 -0.95 10.41 -24.62
CA LEU A 31 -2.22 10.52 -25.34
C LEU A 31 -2.28 11.89 -26.04
N PRO A 32 -2.15 11.95 -27.38
CA PRO A 32 -2.06 13.22 -28.11
C PRO A 32 -3.35 14.06 -28.07
N ASP A 33 -4.52 13.43 -27.89
CA ASP A 33 -5.84 14.07 -27.76
C ASP A 33 -6.49 13.66 -26.43
N ALA A 34 -5.74 13.84 -25.34
CA ALA A 34 -6.12 13.32 -24.03
C ALA A 34 -7.48 13.89 -23.56
N ASP A 35 -8.52 13.05 -23.61
CA ASP A 35 -9.85 13.41 -23.13
C ASP A 35 -9.88 13.46 -21.60
N LEU A 36 -10.21 14.65 -21.08
CA LEU A 36 -10.37 14.93 -19.65
C LEU A 36 -11.82 14.80 -19.19
N ALA A 37 -12.74 14.40 -20.06
CA ALA A 37 -14.09 14.07 -19.66
C ALA A 37 -14.08 12.92 -18.64
N LEU A 38 -15.14 12.89 -17.82
CA LEU A 38 -15.33 11.78 -16.90
C LEU A 38 -15.64 10.51 -17.70
N PRO A 39 -15.02 9.36 -17.36
CA PRO A 39 -15.37 8.11 -18.00
C PRO A 39 -16.79 7.71 -17.62
N SER A 40 -17.34 6.75 -18.38
CA SER A 40 -18.69 6.23 -18.12
C SER A 40 -18.87 5.79 -16.66
N THR A 41 -20.08 5.96 -16.12
CA THR A 41 -20.38 5.69 -14.70
C THR A 41 -20.05 4.25 -14.29
N TYR A 42 -20.16 3.29 -15.20
CA TYR A 42 -19.79 1.90 -14.94
C TYR A 42 -18.29 1.70 -14.72
N VAL A 43 -17.43 2.46 -15.40
CA VAL A 43 -15.97 2.42 -15.19
C VAL A 43 -15.64 2.96 -13.80
N ILE A 44 -16.19 4.13 -13.45
CA ILE A 44 -16.01 4.72 -12.12
C ILE A 44 -16.51 3.77 -11.03
N GLY A 45 -17.74 3.24 -11.20
CA GLY A 45 -18.32 2.26 -10.29
C GLY A 45 -17.45 1.02 -10.14
N GLY A 46 -16.92 0.48 -11.23
CA GLY A 46 -15.99 -0.65 -11.22
C GLY A 46 -14.71 -0.38 -10.44
N GLN A 47 -14.12 0.80 -10.61
CA GLN A 47 -12.90 1.21 -9.88
C GLN A 47 -13.15 1.36 -8.38
N VAL A 48 -14.29 1.96 -8.01
CA VAL A 48 -14.69 2.08 -6.60
C VAL A 48 -14.92 0.69 -5.98
N VAL A 49 -15.64 -0.19 -6.67
CA VAL A 49 -15.85 -1.58 -6.22
C VAL A 49 -14.51 -2.30 -6.07
N ALA A 50 -13.59 -2.18 -7.03
CA ALA A 50 -12.26 -2.76 -6.94
C ALA A 50 -11.48 -2.22 -5.72
N GLY A 51 -11.54 -0.90 -5.49
CA GLY A 51 -10.93 -0.27 -4.31
C GLY A 51 -11.48 -0.80 -3.00
N VAL A 52 -12.81 -0.97 -2.90
CA VAL A 52 -13.46 -1.56 -1.73
C VAL A 52 -13.03 -3.01 -1.53
N VAL A 53 -13.01 -3.82 -2.59
CA VAL A 53 -12.56 -5.23 -2.51
C VAL A 53 -11.12 -5.30 -2.02
N VAL A 54 -10.22 -4.48 -2.57
CA VAL A 54 -8.82 -4.42 -2.13
C VAL A 54 -8.72 -3.95 -0.68
N ALA A 55 -9.48 -2.94 -0.26
CA ALA A 55 -9.53 -2.51 1.14
C ALA A 55 -9.95 -3.66 2.08
N LEU A 56 -10.95 -4.45 1.70
CA LEU A 56 -11.38 -5.63 2.46
C LEU A 56 -10.27 -6.68 2.54
N ILE A 57 -9.60 -6.99 1.43
CA ILE A 57 -8.45 -7.92 1.40
C ILE A 57 -7.32 -7.41 2.31
N LEU A 58 -6.98 -6.12 2.23
CA LEU A 58 -5.94 -5.50 3.05
C LEU A 58 -6.29 -5.51 4.54
N SER A 59 -7.55 -5.22 4.88
CA SER A 59 -8.02 -5.25 6.27
C SER A 59 -8.04 -6.64 6.89
N THR A 60 -8.29 -7.67 6.07
CA THR A 60 -8.43 -9.06 6.56
C THR A 60 -7.11 -9.82 6.54
N ILE A 61 -6.32 -9.69 5.47
CA ILE A 61 -5.12 -10.49 5.21
C ILE A 61 -3.86 -9.64 5.26
N GLY A 62 -3.91 -8.36 4.87
CA GLY A 62 -2.73 -7.51 4.71
C GLY A 62 -1.89 -7.32 5.98
N PHE A 63 -2.51 -7.41 7.16
CA PHE A 63 -1.83 -7.34 8.46
C PHE A 63 -1.54 -8.70 9.11
N ARG A 64 -1.96 -9.82 8.49
CA ARG A 64 -1.69 -11.15 9.02
C ARG A 64 -0.24 -11.50 8.75
N VAL A 65 0.54 -11.53 9.82
CA VAL A 65 1.95 -11.88 9.79
C VAL A 65 2.18 -13.06 10.71
N ALA A 66 2.97 -14.03 10.24
CA ALA A 66 3.30 -15.22 11.02
C ALA A 66 3.92 -14.81 12.37
N PRO A 67 3.41 -15.30 13.51
CA PRO A 67 3.89 -14.91 14.83
C PRO A 67 5.38 -15.23 15.02
N VAL A 68 6.05 -14.50 15.91
CA VAL A 68 7.41 -14.84 16.34
C VAL A 68 7.34 -16.03 17.29
N THR A 69 8.22 -17.02 17.11
CA THR A 69 8.25 -18.21 17.96
C THR A 69 8.57 -17.84 19.41
N PRO A 70 7.78 -18.29 20.41
CA PRO A 70 8.08 -18.07 21.82
C PRO A 70 9.47 -18.60 22.21
N GLY A 71 10.17 -17.88 23.08
CA GLY A 71 11.54 -18.23 23.48
C GLY A 71 12.65 -17.79 22.52
N THR A 72 12.31 -17.12 21.41
CA THR A 72 13.32 -16.51 20.53
C THR A 72 14.08 -15.41 21.26
N ALA A 73 15.41 -15.41 21.16
CA ALA A 73 16.26 -14.40 21.77
C ALA A 73 15.87 -12.97 21.31
N PRO A 74 15.88 -11.94 22.19
CA PRO A 74 15.32 -10.62 21.89
C PRO A 74 15.88 -9.95 20.62
N GLU A 75 17.20 -10.05 20.39
CA GLU A 75 17.83 -9.47 19.19
C GLU A 75 17.37 -10.17 17.91
N LYS A 76 17.23 -11.51 17.95
CA LYS A 76 16.75 -12.30 16.83
C LYS A 76 15.27 -12.05 16.55
N ALA A 77 14.45 -11.93 17.60
CA ALA A 77 13.03 -11.59 17.49
C ALA A 77 12.82 -10.23 16.81
N LYS A 78 13.63 -9.22 17.18
CA LYS A 78 13.60 -7.89 16.57
C LYS A 78 13.96 -7.92 15.08
N GLY A 79 15.02 -8.65 14.71
CA GLY A 79 15.42 -8.80 13.31
C GLY A 79 14.34 -9.48 12.47
N GLU A 80 13.77 -10.56 12.98
CA GLU A 80 12.68 -11.31 12.34
C GLU A 80 11.42 -10.44 12.17
N ALA A 81 11.07 -9.67 13.21
CA ALA A 81 9.93 -8.75 13.19
C ALA A 81 10.07 -7.67 12.12
N LEU A 82 11.26 -7.06 11.99
CA LEU A 82 11.54 -6.05 10.97
C LEU A 82 11.42 -6.62 9.56
N GLN A 83 12.00 -7.80 9.32
CA GLN A 83 11.93 -8.48 8.02
C GLN A 83 10.47 -8.81 7.65
N LYS A 84 9.74 -9.42 8.57
CA LYS A 84 8.32 -9.77 8.37
C LYS A 84 7.44 -8.54 8.16
N HIS A 85 7.70 -7.45 8.88
CA HIS A 85 7.03 -6.16 8.67
C HIS A 85 7.27 -5.63 7.25
N GLN A 86 8.51 -5.62 6.78
CA GLN A 86 8.86 -5.15 5.44
C GLN A 86 8.17 -5.98 4.35
N MET A 87 8.15 -7.31 4.47
CA MET A 87 7.43 -8.19 3.54
C MET A 87 5.92 -7.90 3.52
N SER A 88 5.29 -7.76 4.70
CA SER A 88 3.87 -7.40 4.81
C SER A 88 3.59 -6.02 4.22
N MET A 89 4.49 -5.05 4.41
CA MET A 89 4.35 -3.70 3.84
C MET A 89 4.40 -3.74 2.31
N ILE A 90 5.36 -4.45 1.73
CA ILE A 90 5.48 -4.62 0.27
C ILE A 90 4.22 -5.27 -0.30
N LEU A 91 3.71 -6.33 0.34
CA LEU A 91 2.45 -6.96 -0.08
C LEU A 91 1.28 -5.97 -0.08
N ARG A 92 1.16 -5.15 0.97
CA ARG A 92 0.10 -4.13 1.07
C ARG A 92 0.26 -3.03 0.02
N LEU A 93 1.47 -2.62 -0.32
CA LEU A 93 1.75 -1.69 -1.41
C LEU A 93 1.29 -2.27 -2.75
N VAL A 94 1.76 -3.48 -3.10
CA VAL A 94 1.43 -4.14 -4.37
C VAL A 94 -0.07 -4.37 -4.52
N LEU A 95 -0.75 -4.83 -3.46
CA LEU A 95 -2.20 -5.02 -3.50
C LEU A 95 -2.95 -3.70 -3.71
N SER A 96 -2.52 -2.62 -3.06
CA SER A 96 -3.12 -1.29 -3.23
C SER A 96 -2.90 -0.76 -4.66
N GLU A 97 -1.71 -1.00 -5.21
CA GLU A 97 -1.28 -0.57 -6.55
C GLU A 97 -2.09 -1.20 -7.68
N LEU A 98 -2.64 -2.41 -7.48
CA LEU A 98 -3.45 -3.10 -8.50
C LEU A 98 -4.58 -2.23 -9.06
N VAL A 99 -5.20 -1.39 -8.22
CA VAL A 99 -6.28 -0.49 -8.67
C VAL A 99 -5.76 0.51 -9.70
N ALA A 100 -4.58 1.09 -9.46
CA ALA A 100 -3.94 2.02 -10.39
C ALA A 100 -3.48 1.31 -11.66
N LEU A 101 -2.87 0.11 -11.56
CA LEU A 101 -2.38 -0.63 -12.74
C LEU A 101 -3.52 -1.12 -13.64
N VAL A 102 -4.63 -1.59 -13.07
CA VAL A 102 -5.81 -1.94 -13.86
C VAL A 102 -6.39 -0.70 -14.53
N SER A 103 -6.45 0.42 -13.82
CA SER A 103 -6.94 1.69 -14.37
C SER A 103 -6.02 2.26 -15.46
N LEU A 104 -4.72 2.02 -15.33
CA LEU A 104 -3.73 2.32 -16.37
C LEU A 104 -3.99 1.52 -17.64
N ALA A 105 -4.19 0.21 -17.51
CA ALA A 105 -4.55 -0.62 -18.66
C ALA A 105 -5.86 -0.15 -19.32
N LEU A 106 -6.88 0.17 -18.52
CA LEU A 106 -8.16 0.69 -19.01
C LEU A 106 -8.01 2.03 -19.72
N ALA A 107 -7.13 2.92 -19.27
CA ALA A 107 -6.88 4.22 -19.90
C ALA A 107 -6.40 4.08 -21.36
N PHE A 108 -5.75 2.97 -21.73
CA PHE A 108 -5.32 2.69 -23.10
C PHE A 108 -6.34 1.89 -23.92
N ILE A 109 -7.37 1.31 -23.29
CA ILE A 109 -8.40 0.50 -23.95
C ILE A 109 -9.64 1.34 -24.25
N LEU A 110 -9.99 2.26 -23.36
CA LEU A 110 -11.19 3.09 -23.48
C LEU A 110 -11.00 4.19 -24.54
N THR A 111 -12.09 4.53 -25.22
CA THR A 111 -12.13 5.59 -26.23
C THR A 111 -12.45 6.97 -25.63
N GLU A 112 -12.96 7.02 -24.40
CA GLU A 112 -13.43 8.24 -23.72
C GLU A 112 -12.90 8.29 -22.28
N GLY A 113 -12.63 9.49 -21.77
CA GLY A 113 -12.20 9.72 -20.39
C GLY A 113 -10.94 8.96 -19.98
N GLN A 114 -10.00 8.78 -20.90
CA GLN A 114 -8.80 7.95 -20.74
C GLN A 114 -7.94 8.40 -19.54
N VAL A 115 -7.60 9.70 -19.51
CA VAL A 115 -6.79 10.28 -18.42
C VAL A 115 -7.55 10.19 -17.10
N MET A 116 -8.83 10.55 -17.11
CA MET A 116 -9.65 10.52 -15.90
C MET A 116 -9.85 9.11 -15.35
N THR A 117 -9.90 8.09 -16.21
CA THR A 117 -9.89 6.69 -15.80
C THR A 117 -8.64 6.38 -14.98
N TYR A 118 -7.46 6.75 -15.46
CA TYR A 118 -6.24 6.56 -14.68
C TYR A 118 -6.24 7.37 -13.38
N VAL A 119 -6.59 8.66 -13.44
CA VAL A 119 -6.56 9.56 -12.28
C VAL A 119 -7.43 9.02 -11.15
N ILE A 120 -8.66 8.59 -11.44
CA ILE A 120 -9.58 8.05 -10.43
C ILE A 120 -8.97 6.80 -9.78
N GLY A 121 -8.48 5.85 -10.59
CA GLY A 121 -7.85 4.64 -10.08
C GLY A 121 -6.57 4.90 -9.28
N GLY A 122 -5.75 5.85 -9.75
CA GLY A 122 -4.55 6.31 -9.09
C GLY A 122 -4.84 6.93 -7.72
N VAL A 123 -5.87 7.78 -7.62
CA VAL A 123 -6.31 8.38 -6.35
C VAL A 123 -6.79 7.31 -5.37
N ILE A 124 -7.58 6.33 -5.83
CA ILE A 124 -8.03 5.22 -5.00
C ILE A 124 -6.83 4.40 -4.49
N SER A 125 -5.90 4.04 -5.38
CA SER A 125 -4.67 3.34 -5.02
C SER A 125 -3.85 4.10 -3.99
N LEU A 126 -3.65 5.42 -4.19
CA LEU A 126 -2.94 6.27 -3.23
C LEU A 126 -3.62 6.33 -1.87
N ALA A 127 -4.96 6.41 -1.84
CA ALA A 127 -5.72 6.36 -0.61
C ALA A 127 -5.53 5.02 0.12
N LEU A 128 -5.55 3.90 -0.61
CA LEU A 128 -5.28 2.57 -0.05
C LEU A 128 -3.86 2.44 0.49
N MET A 129 -2.86 2.92 -0.27
CA MET A 129 -1.46 2.93 0.19
C MET A 129 -1.30 3.77 1.45
N ALA A 130 -1.89 4.98 1.49
CA ALA A 130 -1.83 5.86 2.64
C ALA A 130 -2.47 5.24 3.89
N LEU A 131 -3.61 4.57 3.73
CA LEU A 131 -4.35 3.98 4.84
C LEU A 131 -3.74 2.67 5.34
N PHE A 132 -3.34 1.77 4.43
CA PHE A 132 -2.99 0.40 4.79
C PHE A 132 -1.50 0.11 4.73
N ALA A 133 -0.77 0.71 3.79
CA ALA A 133 0.61 0.35 3.51
C ALA A 133 1.62 1.32 4.14
N TYR A 134 1.28 2.61 4.26
CA TYR A 134 2.17 3.60 4.85
C TYR A 134 2.52 3.22 6.30
N PRO A 135 3.82 3.21 6.67
CA PRO A 135 4.28 2.79 7.99
C PRO A 135 4.01 3.87 9.05
N SER A 136 2.73 4.08 9.36
CA SER A 136 2.25 4.90 10.47
C SER A 136 2.36 4.12 11.79
N ALA A 137 2.37 4.84 12.92
CA ALA A 137 2.38 4.21 14.24
C ALA A 137 1.21 3.21 14.43
N GLY A 138 0.02 3.53 13.91
CA GLY A 138 -1.14 2.64 13.96
C GLY A 138 -0.93 1.34 13.16
N ASN A 139 -0.40 1.45 11.94
CA ASN A 139 -0.14 0.27 11.10
C ASN A 139 1.00 -0.60 11.64
N ILE A 140 2.02 0.02 12.23
CA ILE A 140 3.11 -0.70 12.90
C ILE A 140 2.58 -1.50 14.09
N ARG A 141 1.74 -0.89 14.94
CA ARG A 141 1.13 -1.57 16.10
C ARG A 141 0.21 -2.72 15.70
N ARG A 142 -0.52 -2.60 14.59
CA ARG A 142 -1.34 -3.70 14.05
C ARG A 142 -0.48 -4.91 13.64
N VAL A 143 0.66 -4.66 13.00
CA VAL A 143 1.60 -5.73 12.64
C VAL A 143 2.25 -6.34 13.88
N GLU A 144 2.66 -5.50 14.84
CA GLU A 144 3.22 -5.94 16.13
C GLU A 144 2.25 -6.87 16.88
N ALA A 145 0.97 -6.49 16.97
CA ALA A 145 -0.05 -7.34 17.59
C ALA A 145 -0.20 -8.71 16.89
N SER A 146 -0.05 -8.77 15.56
CA SER A 146 -0.05 -10.05 14.83
C SER A 146 1.20 -10.88 15.13
N LEU A 147 2.37 -10.24 15.19
CA LEU A 147 3.66 -10.89 15.49
C LEU A 147 3.69 -11.45 16.91
N ASP A 148 3.08 -10.74 17.85
CA ASP A 148 3.07 -11.06 19.29
C ASP A 148 1.91 -11.99 19.67
N SER A 149 1.05 -12.37 18.72
CA SER A 149 -0.14 -13.19 18.98
C SER A 149 0.14 -14.59 19.54
N ALA A 150 1.38 -15.10 19.40
CA ALA A 150 1.82 -16.35 20.02
C ALA A 150 2.44 -16.18 21.42
N GLY A 151 2.45 -14.97 21.99
CA GLY A 151 3.01 -14.67 23.31
C GLY A 151 4.49 -14.29 23.33
N ALA A 152 5.11 -14.10 22.16
CA ALA A 152 6.43 -13.50 22.04
C ALA A 152 6.35 -11.96 22.10
N GLN A 153 7.47 -11.30 22.44
CA GLN A 153 7.60 -9.85 22.35
C GLN A 153 8.50 -9.49 21.16
N SER A 154 7.92 -9.03 20.06
CA SER A 154 8.67 -8.60 18.87
C SER A 154 9.34 -7.24 19.03
N ARG A 155 8.80 -6.37 19.90
CA ARG A 155 9.28 -4.99 20.16
C ARG A 155 9.43 -4.17 18.88
N LEU A 156 8.51 -4.37 17.94
CA LEU A 156 8.55 -3.75 16.62
C LEU A 156 8.34 -2.24 16.71
N ALA A 157 7.39 -1.76 17.53
CA ALA A 157 7.17 -0.33 17.69
C ALA A 157 8.37 0.38 18.35
N GLU A 158 9.02 -0.30 19.30
CA GLU A 158 10.28 0.18 19.90
C GLU A 158 11.40 0.26 18.86
N ALA A 159 11.52 -0.75 17.98
CA ALA A 159 12.51 -0.76 16.90
C ALA A 159 12.38 0.43 15.94
N PHE A 160 11.14 0.86 15.68
CA PHE A 160 10.86 2.02 14.84
C PHE A 160 10.79 3.35 15.61
N GLY A 161 10.81 3.32 16.95
CA GLY A 161 10.77 4.50 17.80
C GLY A 161 9.41 5.21 17.83
N VAL A 162 8.31 4.46 17.78
CA VAL A 162 6.90 4.94 17.72
C VAL A 162 6.05 4.51 18.93
N LEU A 163 6.69 4.44 20.10
CA LEU A 163 6.05 4.18 21.39
C LEU A 163 5.14 5.33 21.84
#